data_AF-A0A932FUA2-F1
#
_entry.id   AF-A0A932FUA2-F1
#
_cell.length_a   1.000
_cell.length_b   1.000
_cell.length_c   1.000
_cell.angle_alpha   90.00
_cell.angle_beta   90.00
_cell.angle_gamma   90.00
#
_symmetry.space_group_name_H-M   'P 1'
#
loop_
_entity.id
_entity.type
_entity.pdbx_description
1 polymer ?
#
loop_
_entity_poly.entity_id
_entity_poly.type
_entity_poly.pdbx_seq_one_letter_code
_entity_poly.pdbx_strand_id
1 'polypeptide(L)'
;MMRQPHLSDDRLIDVCLDRAPAALERQHLETCDVCEGRRASLARLLADVSEVARDEADAVFTPERLSKQHARILQRVDREARPGRIISFPAGHRRGHTLLGARPGMRWIAGAAAAGLVIGLLAGRFAHVLPAGVARPASQAGGSVAPATLRAVSMTMSEEEFLGRLEVAIEGTSGSALRPLDDLTPLVWEVSAR
;
A
#
# COMPACT_ATOMS: atom_id res chain seq x y z
N MET A 1 24.11 -35.37 18.93
CA MET A 1 23.86 -34.52 17.74
C MET A 1 22.41 -34.06 17.80
N MET A 2 22.18 -32.79 18.12
CA MET A 2 20.81 -32.24 18.17
C MET A 2 20.29 -32.13 16.74
N ARG A 3 19.24 -32.88 16.40
CA ARG A 3 18.51 -32.71 15.14
C ARG A 3 17.77 -31.38 15.20
N GLN A 4 18.40 -30.31 14.74
CA GLN A 4 17.67 -29.07 14.49
C GLN A 4 16.68 -29.32 13.35
N PRO A 5 15.41 -28.88 13.47
CA PRO A 5 14.45 -29.00 12.39
C PRO A 5 14.92 -28.18 11.18
N HIS A 6 14.72 -28.73 9.98
CA HIS A 6 14.96 -28.03 8.72
C HIS A 6 14.08 -26.79 8.58
N LEU A 7 14.51 -25.82 7.77
CA LEU A 7 13.67 -24.65 7.46
C LEU A 7 12.41 -25.07 6.68
N SER A 8 11.30 -24.37 6.94
CA SER A 8 10.08 -24.46 6.15
C SER A 8 10.28 -23.88 4.76
N ASP A 9 9.49 -24.32 3.78
CA ASP A 9 9.53 -23.75 2.43
C ASP A 9 9.21 -22.27 2.43
N ASP A 10 8.21 -21.82 3.22
CA ASP A 10 7.87 -20.40 3.36
C ASP A 10 9.07 -19.56 3.78
N ARG A 11 9.89 -20.08 4.70
CA ARG A 11 11.08 -19.36 5.16
C ARG A 11 12.17 -19.35 4.10
N LEU A 12 12.36 -20.44 3.37
CA LEU A 12 13.31 -20.50 2.26
C LEU A 12 12.90 -19.56 1.11
N ILE A 13 11.60 -19.44 0.82
CA ILE A 13 11.06 -18.49 -0.16
C ILE A 13 11.35 -17.06 0.26
N ASP A 14 11.07 -16.70 1.53
CA ASP A 14 11.39 -15.38 2.07
C ASP A 14 12.87 -15.03 1.87
N VAL A 15 13.78 -15.96 2.18
CA VAL A 15 15.22 -15.78 2.00
C VAL A 15 15.60 -15.57 0.52
N CYS A 16 14.88 -16.19 -0.41
CA CYS A 16 15.10 -15.98 -1.85
C CYS A 16 14.56 -14.63 -2.35
N LEU A 17 13.55 -14.05 -1.70
CA LEU A 17 12.94 -12.76 -2.03
C LEU A 17 13.65 -11.57 -1.34
N ASP A 18 14.96 -11.67 -1.17
CA ASP A 18 15.84 -10.68 -0.53
C ASP A 18 15.48 -10.30 0.91
N ARG A 19 14.73 -11.15 1.64
CA ARG A 19 14.67 -11.01 3.10
C ARG A 19 15.92 -11.61 3.71
N ALA A 20 16.75 -10.75 4.30
CA ALA A 20 17.99 -11.18 4.93
C ALA A 20 17.75 -12.34 5.93
N PRO A 21 18.39 -13.50 5.75
CA PRO A 21 18.31 -14.59 6.71
C PRO A 21 18.96 -14.18 8.04
N ALA A 22 18.33 -14.58 9.14
CA ALA A 22 18.91 -14.40 10.47
C ALA A 22 20.26 -15.14 10.56
N ALA A 23 21.14 -14.75 11.49
CA ALA A 23 22.47 -15.34 11.61
C ALA A 23 22.45 -16.87 11.79
N LEU A 24 21.49 -17.41 12.56
CA LEU A 24 21.32 -18.85 12.75
C LEU A 24 20.82 -19.56 11.50
N GLU A 25 19.99 -18.90 10.69
CA GLU A 25 19.49 -19.46 9.43
C GLU A 25 20.60 -19.53 8.38
N ARG A 26 21.46 -18.50 8.31
CA ARG A 26 22.66 -18.52 7.47
C ARG A 26 23.58 -19.66 7.86
N GLN A 27 23.90 -19.79 9.15
CA GLN A 27 24.73 -20.87 9.65
C GLN A 27 24.12 -22.25 9.33
N HIS A 28 22.79 -22.38 9.44
CA HIS A 28 22.11 -23.61 9.08
C HIS A 28 22.20 -23.91 7.58
N LEU A 29 21.99 -22.92 6.71
CA LEU A 29 22.10 -23.09 5.25
C LEU A 29 23.53 -23.46 4.83
N GLU A 30 24.55 -22.93 5.50
CA GLU A 30 25.96 -23.31 5.28
C GLU A 30 26.29 -24.73 5.72
N THR A 31 25.54 -25.28 6.69
CA THR A 31 25.83 -26.61 7.28
C THR A 31 24.87 -27.71 6.80
N CYS A 32 23.72 -27.35 6.22
CA CYS A 32 22.66 -28.29 5.86
C CYS A 32 22.42 -28.32 4.34
N ASP A 33 23.04 -29.30 3.68
CA ASP A 33 22.92 -29.52 2.23
C ASP A 33 21.47 -29.68 1.74
N VAL A 34 20.57 -30.21 2.58
CA VAL A 34 19.15 -30.40 2.23
C VAL A 34 18.44 -29.05 2.11
N CYS A 35 18.62 -28.17 3.10
CA CYS A 35 18.01 -26.85 3.09
C CYS A 35 18.63 -25.98 1.99
N GLU A 36 19.93 -26.09 1.79
CA GLU A 36 20.64 -25.37 0.74
C GLU A 36 20.23 -25.83 -0.67
N GLY A 37 20.10 -27.14 -0.90
CA GLY A 37 19.60 -27.68 -2.16
C GLY A 37 18.17 -27.24 -2.47
N ARG A 38 17.29 -27.24 -1.46
CA ARG A 38 15.91 -26.71 -1.59
C ARG A 38 15.91 -25.22 -1.91
N ARG A 39 16.69 -24.42 -1.18
CA ARG A 39 16.85 -22.98 -1.43
C ARG A 39 17.35 -22.70 -2.84
N ALA A 40 18.39 -23.40 -3.29
CA ALA A 40 18.95 -23.26 -4.62
C ALA A 40 17.96 -23.66 -5.72
N SER A 41 17.09 -24.65 -5.46
CA SER A 41 16.00 -25.01 -6.37
C SER A 41 14.94 -23.91 -6.46
N LEU A 42 14.51 -23.36 -5.32
CA LEU A 42 13.55 -22.26 -5.28
C LEU A 42 14.09 -21.00 -5.95
N ALA A 43 15.36 -20.66 -5.68
CA ALA A 43 16.01 -19.51 -6.29
C ALA A 43 16.07 -19.60 -7.81
N ARG A 44 16.36 -20.79 -8.36
CA ARG A 44 16.33 -21.02 -9.82
C ARG A 44 14.93 -20.82 -10.40
N LEU A 45 13.91 -21.43 -9.79
CA LEU A 45 12.53 -21.26 -10.24
C LEU A 45 12.08 -19.79 -10.23
N LEU A 46 12.41 -19.05 -9.17
CA LEU A 46 12.08 -17.61 -9.07
C LEU A 46 12.86 -16.78 -10.09
N ALA A 47 14.11 -17.12 -10.38
CA ALA A 47 14.91 -16.47 -11.40
C ALA A 47 14.31 -16.69 -12.80
N ASP A 48 13.94 -17.93 -13.13
CA ASP A 48 13.31 -18.28 -14.41
C ASP A 48 11.99 -17.50 -14.61
N VAL A 49 11.14 -17.46 -13.58
CA VAL A 49 9.89 -16.68 -13.62
C VAL A 49 10.17 -15.19 -13.78
N SER A 50 11.19 -14.67 -13.11
CA SER A 50 11.56 -13.26 -13.20
C SER A 50 12.13 -12.89 -14.57
N GLU A 51 12.85 -13.80 -15.23
CA GLU A 51 13.35 -13.61 -16.60
C GLU A 51 12.19 -13.56 -17.58
N VAL A 52 11.30 -14.55 -17.56
CA VAL A 52 10.10 -14.58 -18.42
C VAL A 52 9.24 -13.33 -18.21
N ALA A 53 9.01 -12.94 -16.95
CA ALA A 53 8.22 -11.74 -16.65
C ALA A 53 8.88 -10.45 -17.15
N ARG A 54 10.22 -10.36 -17.14
CA ARG A 54 10.95 -9.21 -17.72
C ARG A 54 10.82 -9.20 -19.23
N ASP A 55 11.00 -10.33 -19.90
CA ASP A 55 10.88 -10.42 -21.36
C ASP A 55 9.47 -10.07 -21.83
N GLU A 56 8.44 -10.59 -21.14
CA GLU A 56 7.05 -10.24 -21.42
C GLU A 56 6.77 -8.75 -21.15
N ALA A 57 7.32 -8.20 -20.07
CA ALA A 57 7.20 -6.79 -19.76
C ALA A 57 7.86 -5.93 -20.85
N ASP A 58 9.07 -6.25 -21.30
CA ASP A 58 9.79 -5.51 -22.32
C ASP A 58 9.11 -5.59 -23.70
N ALA A 59 8.50 -6.74 -24.02
CA ALA A 59 7.68 -6.90 -25.22
C ALA A 59 6.45 -5.98 -25.21
N VAL A 60 5.82 -5.80 -24.04
CA VAL A 60 4.64 -4.91 -23.88
C VAL A 60 5.06 -3.44 -23.77
N PHE A 61 6.09 -3.15 -22.98
CA PHE A 61 6.56 -1.82 -22.61
C PHE A 61 7.85 -1.47 -23.37
N THR A 62 7.76 -1.41 -24.69
CA THR A 62 8.91 -1.02 -25.52
C THR A 62 9.50 0.32 -25.08
N PRO A 63 10.82 0.55 -25.25
CA PRO A 63 11.47 1.79 -24.84
C PRO A 63 10.85 3.04 -25.49
N GLU A 64 10.32 2.94 -26.71
CA GLU A 64 9.61 4.03 -27.39
C GLU A 64 8.27 4.35 -26.71
N ARG A 65 7.55 3.35 -26.19
CA ARG A 65 6.32 3.56 -25.43
C ARG A 65 6.63 4.19 -24.08
N LEU A 66 7.67 3.71 -23.40
CA LEU A 66 8.11 4.25 -22.11
C LEU A 66 8.57 5.71 -22.24
N SER A 67 9.37 6.05 -23.25
CA SER A 67 9.80 7.43 -23.49
C SER A 67 8.63 8.37 -23.80
N LYS A 68 7.66 7.94 -24.62
CA LYS A 68 6.43 8.69 -24.87
C LYS A 68 5.58 8.86 -23.62
N GLN A 69 5.44 7.81 -22.81
CA GLN A 69 4.72 7.87 -21.54
C GLN A 69 5.41 8.81 -20.56
N HIS A 70 6.73 8.71 -20.43
CA HIS A 70 7.55 9.58 -19.60
C HIS A 70 7.40 11.05 -19.99
N ALA A 71 7.49 11.37 -21.29
CA ALA A 71 7.27 12.72 -21.79
C ALA A 71 5.86 13.25 -21.48
N ARG A 72 4.83 12.39 -21.58
CA ARG A 72 3.45 12.75 -21.20
C ARG A 72 3.31 12.99 -19.70
N ILE A 73 3.94 12.18 -18.86
CA ILE A 73 3.95 12.35 -17.41
C ILE A 73 4.63 13.67 -17.06
N LEU A 74 5.81 13.95 -17.60
CA LEU A 74 6.51 15.21 -17.37
C LEU A 74 5.72 16.42 -17.86
N GLN A 75 5.11 16.33 -19.05
CA GLN A 75 4.24 17.39 -19.56
C GLN A 75 3.02 17.61 -18.65
N ARG A 76 2.47 16.55 -18.07
CA ARG A 76 1.36 16.65 -17.13
C ARG A 76 1.81 17.29 -15.82
N VAL A 77 2.94 16.87 -15.28
CA VAL A 77 3.53 17.46 -14.07
C VAL A 77 3.79 18.94 -14.29
N ASP A 78 4.34 19.35 -15.43
CA ASP A 78 4.60 20.75 -15.75
C ASP A 78 3.31 21.58 -15.89
N ARG A 79 2.28 21.03 -16.56
CA ARG A 79 0.96 21.69 -16.71
C ARG A 79 0.15 21.74 -15.41
N GLU A 80 0.25 20.69 -14.60
CA GLU A 80 -0.45 20.55 -13.32
C GLU A 80 0.41 21.02 -12.14
N ALA A 81 1.61 21.57 -12.39
CA ALA A 81 2.49 22.22 -11.43
C ALA A 81 1.82 23.49 -10.90
N ARG A 82 0.74 23.31 -10.15
CA ARG A 82 0.46 24.18 -9.03
C ARG A 82 1.69 24.06 -8.12
N PRO A 83 2.28 25.18 -7.67
CA PRO A 83 3.29 25.10 -6.62
C PRO A 83 2.70 24.24 -5.51
N GLY A 84 3.41 23.15 -5.16
CA GLY A 84 2.96 22.22 -4.14
C GLY A 84 2.52 23.04 -2.94
N ARG A 85 1.25 22.93 -2.54
CA ARG A 85 0.79 23.65 -1.35
C ARG A 85 1.61 23.09 -0.22
N ILE A 86 2.52 23.89 0.32
CA ILE A 86 3.19 23.60 1.57
C ILE A 86 2.07 23.47 2.58
N ILE A 87 1.75 22.22 2.95
CA ILE A 87 0.89 21.96 4.09
C ILE A 87 1.77 22.30 5.28
N SER A 88 1.63 23.52 5.79
CA SER A 88 2.31 23.93 7.02
C SER A 88 1.89 22.95 8.11
N PHE A 89 2.87 22.25 8.69
CA PHE A 89 2.67 21.42 9.87
C PHE A 89 2.04 22.32 10.96
N PRO A 90 0.94 21.90 11.62
CA PRO A 90 0.18 22.80 12.50
C PRO A 90 1.01 23.23 13.71
N ALA A 91 1.68 24.37 13.61
CA ALA A 91 2.31 25.06 14.73
C ALA A 91 1.22 25.82 15.50
N GLY A 92 0.65 25.16 16.50
CA GLY A 92 -0.13 25.81 17.54
C GLY A 92 -1.57 26.17 17.14
N HIS A 93 -2.52 25.64 17.91
CA HIS A 93 -3.92 25.94 17.78
C HIS A 93 -4.18 27.44 18.06
N ARG A 94 -4.53 28.22 17.04
CA ARG A 94 -5.46 29.34 17.24
C ARG A 94 -6.78 28.98 16.56
N ARG A 95 -7.78 28.72 17.40
CA ARG A 95 -9.19 28.63 17.01
C ARG A 95 -9.58 29.93 16.32
N GLY A 96 -9.56 29.91 14.99
CA GLY A 96 -10.30 30.82 14.15
C GLY A 96 -11.21 29.96 13.30
N HIS A 97 -12.50 29.94 13.61
CA HIS A 97 -13.49 29.33 12.73
C HIS A 97 -13.51 30.12 11.41
N THR A 98 -12.68 29.74 10.44
CA THR A 98 -12.93 30.10 9.05
C THR A 98 -14.15 29.31 8.61
N LEU A 99 -15.29 29.99 8.63
CA LEU A 99 -16.53 29.55 8.03
C LEU A 99 -16.22 28.98 6.64
N LEU A 100 -16.39 27.67 6.50
CA LEU A 100 -16.38 26.99 5.22
C LEU A 100 -17.41 27.68 4.33
N GLY A 101 -16.94 28.41 3.33
CA GLY A 101 -17.79 28.99 2.30
C GLY A 101 -18.67 27.89 1.71
N ALA A 102 -19.97 27.98 1.98
CA ALA A 102 -20.96 27.02 1.54
C ALA A 102 -20.94 26.95 0.00
N ARG A 103 -20.40 25.87 -0.54
CA ARG A 103 -20.46 25.57 -1.98
C ARG A 103 -21.93 25.27 -2.33
N PRO A 104 -22.56 25.98 -3.28
CA PRO A 104 -23.98 25.86 -3.56
C PRO A 104 -24.41 24.51 -4.17
N GLY A 105 -23.48 23.63 -4.54
CA GLY A 105 -23.75 22.30 -5.10
C GLY A 105 -24.05 21.18 -4.08
N MET A 106 -23.83 21.41 -2.77
CA MET A 106 -23.93 20.34 -1.75
C MET A 106 -25.30 20.21 -1.10
N ARG A 107 -26.31 20.99 -1.55
CA ARG A 107 -27.67 20.97 -0.96
C ARG A 107 -28.56 19.86 -1.51
N TRP A 108 -28.27 19.36 -2.72
CA TRP A 108 -29.09 18.30 -3.34
C TRP A 108 -28.74 16.89 -2.82
N ILE A 109 -27.49 16.68 -2.40
CA ILE A 109 -27.01 15.37 -1.95
C ILE A 109 -27.58 15.02 -0.57
N ALA A 110 -27.75 16.01 0.31
CA ALA A 110 -28.38 15.81 1.62
C ALA A 110 -29.87 15.41 1.51
N GLY A 111 -30.60 15.97 0.53
CA GLY A 111 -31.99 15.61 0.26
C GLY A 111 -32.16 14.18 -0.25
N ALA A 112 -31.30 13.75 -1.18
CA ALA A 112 -31.34 12.39 -1.73
C ALA A 112 -31.00 11.32 -0.69
N ALA A 113 -30.03 11.59 0.20
CA ALA A 113 -29.66 10.67 1.28
C ALA A 113 -30.79 10.48 2.30
N ALA A 114 -31.49 11.55 2.68
CA ALA A 114 -32.62 11.48 3.60
C ALA A 114 -33.82 10.72 3.00
N ALA A 115 -34.14 10.96 1.73
CA ALA A 115 -35.22 10.24 1.04
C ALA A 115 -34.92 8.75 0.88
N GLY A 116 -33.68 8.39 0.52
CA GLY A 116 -33.24 7.00 0.42
C GLY A 116 -33.33 6.24 1.75
N LEU A 117 -33.00 6.89 2.87
CA LEU A 117 -33.08 6.29 4.21
C LEU A 117 -34.53 6.02 4.64
N VAL A 118 -35.46 6.93 4.33
CA VAL A 118 -36.90 6.75 4.64
C VAL A 118 -37.49 5.61 3.80
N ILE A 119 -37.18 5.55 2.51
CA ILE A 119 -37.64 4.46 1.62
C ILE A 119 -37.04 3.11 2.04
N GLY A 120 -35.74 3.06 2.38
CA GLY A 120 -35.08 1.85 2.86
C GLY A 120 -35.62 1.34 4.21
N LEU A 121 -35.95 2.26 5.13
CA LEU A 121 -36.51 1.91 6.44
C LEU A 121 -37.96 1.38 6.33
N LEU A 122 -38.75 1.95 5.43
CA LEU A 122 -40.10 1.45 5.11
C LEU A 122 -40.02 0.08 4.44
N ALA A 123 -39.15 -0.12 3.45
CA ALA A 123 -38.97 -1.40 2.76
C ALA A 123 -38.52 -2.52 3.71
N GLY A 124 -37.57 -2.25 4.61
CA GLY A 124 -37.11 -3.22 5.62
C GLY A 124 -38.21 -3.62 6.62
N ARG A 125 -39.12 -2.70 6.96
CA ARG A 125 -40.21 -2.98 7.91
C ARG A 125 -41.33 -3.84 7.31
N PHE A 126 -41.52 -3.82 5.99
CA PHE A 126 -42.49 -4.69 5.30
C PHE A 126 -41.92 -6.06 4.88
N ALA A 127 -40.59 -6.18 4.74
CA ALA A 127 -39.94 -7.45 4.38
C ALA A 127 -40.00 -8.53 5.48
N HIS A 128 -40.28 -8.16 6.74
CA HIS A 128 -40.43 -9.11 7.85
C HIS A 128 -41.85 -9.71 8.00
N VAL A 129 -42.80 -9.32 7.15
CA VAL A 129 -44.21 -9.78 7.24
C VAL A 129 -44.59 -10.77 6.12
N LEU A 130 -43.68 -11.05 5.18
CA LEU A 130 -43.91 -12.05 4.13
C LEU A 130 -42.84 -13.15 4.21
N PRO A 131 -43.22 -14.44 4.36
CA PRO A 131 -42.25 -15.53 4.34
C PRO A 131 -41.72 -15.69 2.91
N ALA A 132 -40.41 -15.96 2.82
CA ALA A 132 -39.61 -15.90 1.59
C ALA A 132 -40.23 -16.62 0.37
N GLY A 133 -40.38 -15.87 -0.72
CA GLY A 133 -40.67 -16.38 -2.06
C GLY A 133 -39.66 -15.82 -3.06
N VAL A 134 -38.98 -16.73 -3.77
CA VAL A 134 -37.88 -16.49 -4.70
C VAL A 134 -38.17 -15.38 -5.71
N ALA A 135 -37.35 -14.32 -5.72
CA ALA A 135 -37.24 -13.41 -6.86
C ALA A 135 -35.78 -12.96 -7.02
N ARG A 136 -35.15 -13.46 -8.09
CA ARG A 136 -33.87 -13.01 -8.60
C ARG A 136 -34.13 -11.85 -9.57
N PRO A 137 -33.46 -10.70 -9.45
CA PRO A 137 -33.17 -9.86 -10.60
C PRO A 137 -31.70 -9.99 -11.00
N ALA A 138 -31.52 -9.94 -12.31
CA ALA A 138 -30.26 -10.05 -13.01
C ALA A 138 -29.35 -8.82 -12.81
N SER A 139 -28.06 -9.07 -13.05
CA SER A 139 -26.91 -8.17 -13.01
C SER A 139 -27.03 -6.91 -13.87
N GLN A 140 -26.62 -5.75 -13.34
CA GLN A 140 -25.62 -4.87 -13.96
C GLN A 140 -25.01 -3.86 -12.96
N ALA A 141 -23.68 -3.96 -12.85
CA ALA A 141 -22.63 -2.97 -12.57
C ALA A 141 -22.83 -1.82 -11.55
N GLY A 142 -22.01 -1.84 -10.50
CA GLY A 142 -21.67 -0.70 -9.65
C GLY A 142 -20.87 -1.17 -8.44
N GLY A 143 -19.54 -1.05 -8.50
CA GLY A 143 -18.60 -1.65 -7.54
C GLY A 143 -18.91 -1.31 -6.08
N SER A 144 -19.33 -2.33 -5.33
CA SER A 144 -19.39 -2.28 -3.87
C SER A 144 -18.03 -2.67 -3.34
N VAL A 145 -17.23 -1.65 -2.99
CA VAL A 145 -16.11 -1.80 -2.07
C VAL A 145 -16.74 -2.07 -0.71
N ALA A 146 -16.53 -3.27 -0.18
CA ALA A 146 -16.88 -3.58 1.20
C ALA A 146 -16.21 -2.54 2.12
N PRO A 147 -16.92 -1.95 3.10
CA PRO A 147 -16.25 -1.18 4.13
C PRO A 147 -15.39 -2.16 4.92
N ALA A 148 -14.08 -2.11 4.69
CA ALA A 148 -13.11 -2.76 5.55
C ALA A 148 -13.32 -2.20 6.97
N THR A 149 -13.92 -2.99 7.83
CA THR A 149 -13.87 -2.77 9.27
C THR A 149 -12.41 -2.87 9.65
N LEU A 150 -11.76 -1.71 9.80
CA LEU A 150 -10.45 -1.60 10.44
C LEU A 150 -10.63 -2.08 11.88
N ARG A 151 -10.40 -3.37 12.10
CA ARG A 151 -10.20 -3.93 13.42
C ARG A 151 -8.90 -3.35 13.93
N ALA A 152 -9.00 -2.29 14.73
CA ALA A 152 -7.88 -1.78 15.49
C ALA A 152 -7.39 -2.94 16.38
N VAL A 153 -6.28 -3.55 15.98
CA VAL A 153 -5.53 -4.44 16.85
C VAL A 153 -4.76 -3.53 17.79
N SER A 154 -5.37 -3.23 18.94
CA SER A 154 -4.60 -2.70 20.07
C SER A 154 -3.69 -3.81 20.56
N MET A 155 -2.49 -3.91 19.99
CA MET A 155 -1.41 -4.63 20.65
C MET A 155 -1.03 -3.83 21.88
N THR A 156 -1.11 -4.45 23.06
CA THR A 156 -0.51 -3.93 24.29
C THR A 156 1.00 -4.12 24.20
N MET A 157 1.66 -3.36 23.33
CA MET A 157 3.12 -3.28 23.26
C MET A 157 3.52 -1.96 23.92
N SER A 158 4.62 -1.96 24.67
CA SER A 158 5.14 -0.71 25.23
C SER A 158 5.55 0.21 24.08
N GLU A 159 5.32 1.50 24.26
CA GLU A 159 5.58 2.52 23.24
C GLU A 159 7.05 2.51 22.82
N GLU A 160 7.96 2.21 23.75
CA GLU A 160 9.40 2.11 23.53
C GLU A 160 9.77 0.94 22.61
N GLU A 161 9.09 -0.20 22.74
CA GLU A 161 9.35 -1.37 21.90
C GLU A 161 8.81 -1.17 20.48
N PHE A 162 7.69 -0.44 20.35
CA PHE A 162 7.14 -0.04 19.06
C PHE A 162 8.05 0.98 18.35
N LEU A 163 8.53 1.99 19.07
CA LEU A 163 9.46 2.98 18.54
C LEU A 163 10.79 2.35 18.11
N GLY A 164 11.32 1.40 18.87
CA GLY A 164 12.53 0.66 18.50
C GLY A 164 12.37 -0.17 17.20
N ARG A 165 11.21 -0.79 16.97
CA ARG A 165 10.94 -1.50 15.70
C ARG A 165 10.76 -0.54 14.53
N LEU A 166 10.18 0.64 14.77
CA LEU A 166 10.05 1.69 13.76
C LEU A 166 11.42 2.19 13.30
N GLU A 167 12.34 2.45 14.23
CA GLU A 167 13.70 2.91 13.92
C GLU A 167 14.45 1.87 13.07
N VAL A 168 14.39 0.59 13.45
CA VAL A 168 14.97 -0.53 12.68
C VAL A 168 14.33 -0.69 11.29
N ALA A 169 13.01 -0.51 11.18
CA ALA A 169 12.32 -0.62 9.89
C ALA A 169 12.62 0.56 8.96
N ILE A 170 12.79 1.76 9.51
CA ILE A 170 13.15 2.98 8.78
C ILE A 170 14.58 2.88 8.24
N GLU A 171 15.52 2.39 9.05
CA GLU A 171 16.91 2.17 8.63
C GLU A 171 17.05 1.03 7.61
N GLY A 172 16.20 -0.01 7.69
CA GLY A 172 16.22 -1.12 6.73
C GLY A 172 15.62 -0.81 5.36
N THR A 173 14.69 0.14 5.27
CA THR A 173 13.95 0.45 4.03
C THR A 173 14.51 1.66 3.26
N SER A 174 15.29 2.51 3.93
CA SER A 174 15.70 3.82 3.41
C SER A 174 17.23 3.89 3.31
N GLY A 175 17.83 3.39 2.23
CA GLY A 175 19.31 3.35 2.18
C GLY A 175 19.96 3.63 0.83
N SER A 176 19.47 3.04 -0.27
CA SER A 176 20.19 3.13 -1.56
C SER A 176 19.29 3.48 -2.73
N ALA A 177 18.09 2.91 -2.82
CA ALA A 177 17.18 3.13 -3.95
C ALA A 177 16.53 4.53 -3.96
N LEU A 178 16.40 5.16 -2.78
CA LEU A 178 15.77 6.49 -2.63
C LEU A 178 16.80 7.63 -2.59
N ARG A 179 18.10 7.31 -2.49
CA ARG A 179 19.19 8.28 -2.47
C ARG A 179 19.18 9.24 -3.66
N PRO A 180 18.93 8.77 -4.91
CA PRO A 180 18.81 9.67 -6.05
C PRO A 180 17.61 10.64 -5.98
N LEU A 181 16.57 10.31 -5.21
CA LEU A 181 15.41 11.19 -4.99
C LEU A 181 15.67 12.20 -3.86
N ASP A 182 16.41 11.78 -2.83
CA ASP A 182 16.86 12.68 -1.75
C ASP A 182 17.82 13.75 -2.29
N ASP A 183 18.74 13.39 -3.20
CA ASP A 183 19.66 14.34 -3.86
C ASP A 183 18.93 15.39 -4.72
N LEU A 184 17.70 15.09 -5.17
CA LEU A 184 16.86 16.00 -5.98
C LEU A 184 15.91 16.85 -5.14
N THR A 185 15.82 16.61 -3.83
CA THR A 185 14.88 17.30 -2.94
C THR A 185 15.64 18.35 -2.11
N PRO A 186 15.56 19.65 -2.45
CA PRO A 186 16.27 20.68 -1.70
C PRO A 186 15.81 20.72 -0.25
N LEU A 187 16.77 20.75 0.67
CA LEU A 187 16.50 20.76 2.10
C LEU A 187 15.99 22.14 2.52
N VAL A 188 14.96 22.16 3.38
CA VAL A 188 14.20 23.37 3.76
C VAL A 188 15.10 24.49 4.34
N TRP A 189 16.22 24.15 4.95
CA TRP A 189 17.16 25.12 5.53
C TRP A 189 18.05 25.80 4.50
N GLU A 190 18.26 25.22 3.32
CA GLU A 190 19.07 25.82 2.24
C GLU A 190 18.32 26.95 1.52
N VAL A 191 16.98 26.87 1.47
CA VAL A 191 16.11 27.88 0.84
C VAL A 191 15.91 29.10 1.73
N SER A 192 16.06 28.95 3.05
CA SER A 192 15.84 30.03 4.02
C SER A 192 17.08 30.90 4.26
N ALA A 193 18.23 30.55 3.68
CA ALA A 193 19.51 31.24 3.83
C ALA A 193 19.89 32.14 2.62
N ARG A 194 18.98 32.31 1.66
CA ARG A 194 19.08 33.27 0.54
C ARG A 194 18.04 34.37 0.69
#